data_AF-A0A950FC05-F1
#
_entry.id   AF-A0A950FC05-F1
#
_cell.length_a   1.000
_cell.length_b   1.000
_cell.length_c   1.000
_cell.angle_alpha   90.00
_cell.angle_beta   90.00
_cell.angle_gamma   90.00
#
_symmetry.space_group_name_H-M   'P 1'
#
loop_
_entity.id
_entity.type
_entity.pdbx_description
1 polymer ?
#
loop_
_entity_poly.entity_id
_entity_poly.type
_entity_poly.pdbx_seq_one_letter_code
_entity_poly.pdbx_strand_id
1 'polypeptide(L)'
;MMTGGDAGWARVPAILSFPDTAAFAETYGFSAASGTVWLEGQYLIPRGRPAKTLYLFMHPSSTLQLLPMPAALVGAGLHVLCAASRYP
;
A
#
# COMPACT_ATOMS: atom_id res chain seq x y z
N MET A 1 26.53 -19.96 6.70
CA MET A 1 25.92 -18.68 7.13
C MET A 1 25.65 -17.91 5.85
N MET A 2 24.42 -17.68 5.38
CA MET A 2 23.25 -17.08 6.04
C MET A 2 22.00 -17.86 5.63
N THR A 3 21.18 -18.26 6.60
CA THR A 3 19.98 -19.09 6.41
C THR A 3 18.83 -18.26 5.86
N GLY A 4 18.32 -18.63 4.68
CA GLY A 4 16.99 -18.24 4.23
C GLY A 4 15.94 -18.86 5.14
N GLY A 5 15.35 -18.05 6.01
CA GLY A 5 14.13 -18.37 6.74
C GLY A 5 13.04 -17.44 6.25
N ASP A 6 11.82 -17.97 6.09
CA ASP A 6 10.60 -17.23 5.79
C ASP A 6 10.67 -15.81 6.36
N ALA A 7 10.78 -14.81 5.48
CA ALA A 7 10.84 -13.41 5.90
C ALA A 7 9.69 -13.20 6.88
N GLY A 8 9.98 -12.70 8.10
CA GLY A 8 9.05 -12.66 9.25
C GLY A 8 7.80 -11.78 9.07
N TRP A 9 7.39 -11.55 7.83
CA TRP A 9 6.31 -10.69 7.40
C TRP A 9 5.63 -11.26 6.14
N ALA A 10 4.37 -10.90 5.94
CA ALA A 10 3.56 -11.29 4.79
C ALA A 10 3.37 -10.10 3.85
N ARG A 11 3.12 -10.40 2.57
CA ARG A 11 2.67 -9.42 1.59
C ARG A 11 1.29 -9.84 1.09
N VAL A 12 0.31 -8.95 1.20
CA VAL A 12 -1.06 -9.21 0.73
C VAL A 12 -1.56 -8.07 -0.14
N PRO A 13 -2.41 -8.34 -1.15
CA PRO A 13 -3.14 -7.29 -1.84
C PRO A 13 -4.00 -6.51 -0.85
N ALA A 14 -4.06 -5.19 -1.02
CA ALA A 14 -4.95 -4.30 -0.28
C ALA A 14 -5.83 -3.53 -1.27
N ILE A 15 -7.14 -3.62 -1.07
CA ILE A 15 -8.13 -2.86 -1.85
C ILE A 15 -8.96 -2.06 -0.84
N LEU A 16 -8.89 -0.75 -0.96
CA LEU A 16 -9.65 0.21 -0.17
C LEU A 16 -10.66 0.87 -1.11
N SER A 17 -11.92 0.95 -0.68
CA SER A 17 -12.97 1.56 -1.49
C SER A 17 -13.94 2.34 -0.62
N PHE A 18 -14.40 3.49 -1.11
CA PHE A 18 -15.43 4.28 -0.45
C PHE A 18 -16.28 5.04 -1.49
N PRO A 19 -17.54 5.37 -1.17
CA PRO A 19 -18.39 6.16 -2.08
C PRO A 19 -17.74 7.48 -2.43
N ASP A 20 -17.73 7.84 -3.70
CA ASP A 20 -17.23 9.13 -4.15
C ASP A 20 -18.29 10.21 -3.89
N THR A 21 -18.13 10.93 -2.79
CA THR A 21 -18.99 12.04 -2.37
C THR A 21 -18.31 13.39 -2.53
N ALA A 22 -17.16 13.43 -3.22
CA ALA A 22 -16.42 14.66 -3.43
C ALA A 22 -17.20 15.63 -4.31
N ALA A 23 -17.27 16.90 -3.90
CA ALA A 23 -17.89 17.96 -4.70
C ALA A 23 -16.93 18.59 -5.73
N PHE A 24 -15.69 18.11 -5.80
CA PHE A 24 -14.66 18.59 -6.73
C PHE A 24 -14.54 17.65 -7.93
N ALA A 25 -14.19 18.22 -9.09
CA ALA A 25 -13.93 17.43 -10.28
C ALA A 25 -12.56 16.72 -10.18
N GLU A 26 -12.54 15.41 -10.34
CA GLU A 26 -11.29 14.65 -10.45
C GLU A 26 -10.59 14.97 -11.78
N THR A 27 -9.32 15.39 -11.72
CA THR A 27 -8.50 15.66 -12.92
C THR A 27 -7.91 14.38 -13.55
N TYR A 28 -7.69 13.34 -12.74
CA TYR A 28 -7.00 12.11 -13.13
C TYR A 28 -7.74 10.84 -12.71
N GLY A 29 -9.00 10.98 -12.32
CA GLY A 29 -9.76 9.92 -11.70
C GLY A 29 -10.77 9.28 -12.64
N PHE A 30 -10.98 7.97 -12.42
CA PHE A 30 -11.98 7.15 -13.08
C PHE A 30 -13.22 6.98 -12.18
N SER A 31 -13.25 7.64 -11.01
CA SER A 31 -14.28 7.48 -9.97
C SER A 31 -15.63 8.02 -10.43
N ALA A 32 -15.62 9.05 -11.29
CA ALA A 32 -16.82 9.64 -11.88
C ALA A 32 -17.70 8.62 -12.65
N ALA A 33 -17.14 7.52 -13.15
CA ALA A 33 -17.89 6.47 -13.86
C ALA A 33 -18.49 5.39 -12.93
N SER A 34 -17.91 5.18 -11.74
CA SER A 34 -18.34 4.13 -10.79
C SER A 34 -18.98 4.65 -9.51
N GLY A 35 -18.94 5.96 -9.23
CA GLY A 35 -19.42 6.57 -7.99
C GLY A 35 -18.68 6.09 -6.73
N THR A 36 -17.50 5.49 -6.91
CA THR A 36 -16.71 4.84 -5.86
C THR A 36 -15.23 5.16 -6.12
N VAL A 37 -14.54 5.61 -5.07
CA VAL A 37 -13.09 5.77 -5.07
C VAL A 37 -12.45 4.42 -4.77
N TRP A 38 -11.43 4.07 -5.55
CA TRP A 38 -10.66 2.83 -5.40
C TRP A 38 -9.19 3.13 -5.15
N LEU A 39 -8.62 2.47 -4.15
CA LEU A 39 -7.19 2.49 -3.87
C LEU A 39 -6.67 1.05 -3.75
N GLU A 40 -5.86 0.66 -4.71
CA GLU A 40 -5.17 -0.63 -4.73
C GLU A 40 -3.75 -0.49 -4.19
N GLY A 41 -3.24 -1.55 -3.59
CA GLY A 41 -1.88 -1.56 -3.08
C GLY A 41 -1.39 -2.93 -2.63
N GLN A 42 -0.16 -2.94 -2.15
CA GLN A 42 0.48 -4.08 -1.52
C GLN A 42 0.73 -3.74 -0.05
N TYR A 43 0.14 -4.54 0.84
CA TYR A 43 0.31 -4.40 2.28
C TYR A 43 1.33 -5.40 2.80
N LEU A 44 2.41 -4.86 3.37
CA LEU A 44 3.49 -5.60 4.00
C LEU A 44 3.25 -5.61 5.51
N ILE A 45 3.09 -6.81 6.06
CA ILE A 45 2.57 -7.04 7.41
C ILE A 45 3.61 -7.82 8.23
N PRO A 46 4.17 -7.26 9.32
CA PRO A 46 5.03 -8.03 10.22
C PRO A 46 4.21 -9.09 10.98
N ARG A 47 4.73 -10.31 11.10
CA ARG A 47 4.04 -11.39 11.83
C ARG A 47 4.13 -11.15 13.34
N GLY A 48 3.03 -11.35 14.06
CA GLY A 48 2.99 -11.29 15.52
C GLY A 48 3.17 -9.90 16.14
N ARG A 49 3.07 -8.83 15.33
CA ARG A 49 3.19 -7.44 15.81
C ARG A 49 2.02 -6.59 15.33
N PRO A 50 0.87 -6.60 16.02
CA PRO A 50 -0.24 -5.71 15.65
C PRO A 50 0.17 -4.24 15.84
N ALA A 51 -0.25 -3.37 14.93
CA ALA A 51 -0.04 -1.93 15.04
C ALA A 51 -1.33 -1.15 14.75
N LYS A 52 -1.45 0.03 15.38
CA LYS A 52 -2.46 1.05 15.04
C LYS A 52 -1.94 2.07 14.03
N THR A 53 -0.65 1.99 13.70
CA THR A 53 0.05 2.92 12.80
C THR A 53 0.41 2.21 11.50
N LEU A 54 0.16 2.87 10.37
CA LEU A 54 0.48 2.39 9.03
C LEU A 54 1.39 3.41 8.33
N TYR A 55 2.48 2.92 7.72
CA TYR A 55 3.33 3.72 6.86
C TYR A 55 2.84 3.60 5.42
N LEU A 56 2.33 4.70 4.87
CA LEU A 56 1.79 4.77 3.52
C LEU A 56 2.85 5.32 2.55
N PHE A 57 3.16 4.56 1.51
CA PHE A 57 3.93 5.04 0.36
C PHE A 57 3.03 5.09 -0.87
N MET A 58 3.00 6.28 -1.48
CA MET A 58 2.33 6.53 -2.75
C MET A 58 3.30 7.29 -3.64
N HIS A 59 3.56 6.76 -4.84
CA HIS A 59 4.46 7.36 -5.82
C HIS A 59 3.96 7.00 -7.23
N PRO A 60 4.12 7.88 -8.25
CA PRO A 60 3.76 7.58 -9.64
C PRO A 60 4.31 6.24 -10.15
N SER A 61 5.55 5.93 -9.75
CA SER A 61 6.17 4.63 -10.04
C SER A 61 5.48 3.50 -9.27
N SER A 62 4.80 2.62 -10.01
CA SER A 62 4.03 1.48 -9.48
C SER A 62 4.89 0.31 -8.94
N THR A 63 6.15 0.57 -8.59
CA THR A 63 7.12 -0.44 -8.15
C THR A 63 7.67 -0.22 -6.75
N LEU A 64 7.08 0.68 -5.96
CA LEU A 64 7.52 0.97 -4.58
C LEU A 64 7.68 -0.29 -3.73
N GLN A 65 6.77 -1.26 -3.88
CA GLN A 65 6.78 -2.55 -3.19
C GLN A 65 8.01 -3.43 -3.49
N LEU A 66 8.79 -3.11 -4.53
CA LEU A 66 10.00 -3.82 -4.92
C LEU A 66 11.26 -3.14 -4.37
N LEU A 67 11.15 -1.93 -3.84
CA LEU A 67 12.28 -1.19 -3.31
C LEU A 67 12.75 -1.79 -1.98
N PRO A 68 14.05 -1.66 -1.66
CA PRO A 68 14.61 -2.22 -0.43
C PRO A 68 14.05 -1.55 0.83
N MET A 69 13.62 -0.28 0.75
CA MET A 69 13.16 0.47 1.91
C MET A 69 11.85 -0.07 2.51
N PRO A 70 10.75 -0.31 1.75
CA PRO A 70 9.54 -0.93 2.30
C PRO A 70 9.78 -2.31 2.91
N ALA A 71 10.65 -3.13 2.30
CA ALA A 71 11.04 -4.43 2.84
C ALA A 71 11.81 -4.31 4.16
N ALA A 72 12.70 -3.31 4.28
CA ALA A 72 13.43 -3.05 5.52
C ALA A 72 12.50 -2.56 6.65
N LEU A 73 11.55 -1.68 6.35
CA LEU A 73 10.58 -1.18 7.33
C LEU A 73 9.71 -2.31 7.90
N VAL A 74 9.18 -3.18 7.04
CA VAL A 74 8.40 -4.34 7.52
C VAL A 74 9.29 -5.34 8.27
N GLY A 75 10.55 -5.51 7.86
CA GLY A 75 11.55 -6.28 8.59
C GLY A 75 11.84 -5.73 10.00
N ALA A 76 11.70 -4.42 10.20
CA ALA A 76 11.79 -3.77 11.50
C ALA A 76 10.52 -3.89 12.36
N GLY A 77 9.44 -4.47 11.81
CA GLY A 77 8.17 -4.65 12.50
C GLY A 77 7.17 -3.53 12.27
N LEU A 78 7.34 -2.73 11.21
CA LEU A 78 6.43 -1.65 10.85
C LEU A 78 5.45 -2.12 9.78
N HIS A 79 4.18 -1.75 9.92
CA HIS A 79 3.17 -2.01 8.90
C HIS A 79 3.32 -1.03 7.75
N VAL A 80 3.43 -1.53 6.52
CA VAL A 80 3.70 -0.69 5.34
C VAL A 80 2.71 -0.98 4.22
N LEU A 81 2.01 0.06 3.73
CA LEU A 81 1.17 -0.01 2.54
C LEU A 81 1.85 0.73 1.39
N CYS A 82 2.19 0.01 0.33
CA CYS A 82 2.60 0.60 -0.95
C CYS A 82 1.35 0.70 -1.83
N ALA A 83 0.71 1.86 -1.86
CA ALA A 83 -0.51 2.08 -2.62
C ALA A 83 -0.21 2.71 -3.98
N ALA A 84 -1.01 2.34 -4.98
CA ALA A 84 -0.93 2.91 -6.31
C ALA A 84 -1.23 4.41 -6.26
N SER A 85 -0.33 5.21 -6.83
CA SER A 85 -0.63 6.61 -7.16
C SER A 85 -1.13 6.66 -8.59
N ARG A 86 -2.14 7.50 -8.83
CA ARG A 86 -2.67 7.79 -10.17
C ARG A 86 -2.10 9.09 -10.75
N TYR A 87 -1.08 9.63 -10.10
CA TYR A 87 -0.36 10.81 -10.56
C TYR A 87 0.70 10.38 -11.59
N PRO A 88 0.77 10.98 -12.80
CA PRO A 88 1.84 10.75 -13.77
C PRO A 88 3.24 11.09 -13.24
#